data_AF-A0A6P3GV76-F1
#
_entry.id   AF-A0A6P3GV76-F1
#
_cell.length_a   1.000
_cell.length_b   1.000
_cell.length_c   1.000
_cell.angle_alpha   90.00
_cell.angle_beta   90.00
_cell.angle_gamma   90.00
#
_symmetry.space_group_name_H-M   'P 1'
#
loop_
_entity.id
_entity.type
_entity.pdbx_description
1 polymer ?
#
loop_
_entity_poly.entity_id
_entity_poly.type
_entity_poly.pdbx_seq_one_letter_code
_entity_poly.pdbx_strand_id
1 'polypeptide(L)'
;KQKTPGNGDGGSTSEAPQPPRKKRARADPTVESEDAFKNRMEVKVKIPEELKPWLVEDWDLVTRQKQLFQLPTQLLYKFERPQYAEILLAHPDAPMSQVYGAPHLLRLFVRIGAMLAYTPLDEKSLALLLGYLHDFLKYLAKNAASLFTASDYKVASAEYHRKAL
;
A
#
# COMPACT_ATOMS: atom_id res chain seq x y z
N LYS A 1 25.92 -64.48 48.42
CA LYS A 1 26.92 -65.40 47.81
C LYS A 1 26.46 -65.73 46.38
N GLN A 2 27.40 -65.77 45.44
CA GLN A 2 27.23 -65.88 43.97
C GLN A 2 26.30 -66.99 43.46
N LYS A 3 25.66 -66.75 42.29
CA LYS A 3 25.73 -67.58 41.07
C LYS A 3 24.86 -67.01 39.92
N THR A 4 25.48 -66.72 38.77
CA THR A 4 24.88 -66.69 37.41
C THR A 4 24.65 -68.16 36.93
N PRO A 5 23.81 -68.46 35.89
CA PRO A 5 24.07 -68.21 34.44
C PRO A 5 22.80 -67.94 33.59
N GLY A 6 22.88 -67.31 32.40
CA GLY A 6 23.03 -67.96 31.07
C GLY A 6 21.77 -67.65 30.22
N ASN A 7 21.84 -66.86 29.14
CA ASN A 7 22.14 -67.17 27.72
C ASN A 7 20.92 -67.70 26.91
N GLY A 8 20.68 -67.10 25.72
CA GLY A 8 19.64 -67.46 24.74
C GLY A 8 19.04 -66.21 24.08
N ASP A 9 19.62 -65.59 23.05
CA ASP A 9 19.88 -66.04 21.66
C ASP A 9 18.61 -66.00 20.77
N GLY A 10 18.71 -65.35 19.60
CA GLY A 10 17.69 -65.44 18.55
C GLY A 10 17.39 -64.19 17.70
N GLY A 11 17.98 -64.15 16.50
CA GLY A 11 17.29 -63.72 15.27
C GLY A 11 17.64 -62.34 14.70
N SER A 12 18.41 -62.30 13.61
CA SER A 12 17.98 -61.96 12.22
C SER A 12 17.47 -60.53 12.03
N THR A 13 17.87 -59.71 11.05
CA THR A 13 18.45 -59.95 9.72
C THR A 13 18.74 -58.58 9.09
N SER A 14 19.65 -58.58 8.11
CA SER A 14 19.69 -57.73 6.90
C SER A 14 19.88 -56.21 7.07
N GLU A 15 21.12 -55.82 6.79
CA GLU A 15 21.63 -54.48 6.54
C GLU A 15 21.14 -53.94 5.17
N ALA A 16 20.64 -52.70 5.15
CA ALA A 16 20.36 -51.94 3.93
C ALA A 16 21.17 -50.63 3.95
N PRO A 17 21.74 -50.15 2.83
CA PRO A 17 22.64 -49.01 2.85
C PRO A 17 21.85 -47.70 3.05
N GLN A 18 22.17 -46.93 4.09
CA GLN A 18 21.63 -45.58 4.27
C GLN A 18 22.27 -44.59 3.28
N PRO A 19 21.49 -43.74 2.60
CA PRO A 19 22.03 -42.67 1.77
C PRO A 19 22.70 -41.59 2.63
N PRO A 20 23.72 -40.87 2.10
CA PRO A 20 24.56 -39.99 2.88
C PRO A 20 23.78 -38.79 3.41
N ARG A 21 23.91 -38.54 4.72
CA ARG A 21 23.40 -37.36 5.42
C ARG A 21 23.86 -36.08 4.71
N LYS A 22 22.95 -35.41 4.01
CA LYS A 22 23.13 -34.00 3.65
C LYS A 22 23.18 -33.21 4.96
N LYS A 23 24.38 -32.71 5.32
CA LYS A 23 24.55 -31.68 6.34
C LYS A 23 23.61 -30.53 5.98
N ARG A 24 22.55 -30.32 6.76
CA ARG A 24 21.81 -29.05 6.73
C ARG A 24 22.83 -27.97 7.06
N ALA A 25 23.16 -27.15 6.06
CA ALA A 25 23.78 -25.86 6.33
C ALA A 25 22.87 -25.15 7.33
N ARG A 26 23.44 -24.75 8.47
CA ARG A 26 22.73 -23.93 9.45
C ARG A 26 22.41 -22.63 8.73
N ALA A 27 21.15 -22.45 8.35
CA ALA A 27 20.68 -21.19 7.79
C ALA A 27 20.98 -20.10 8.83
N ASP A 28 21.71 -19.07 8.40
CA ASP A 28 21.89 -17.85 9.18
C ASP A 28 20.51 -17.30 9.58
N PRO A 29 20.28 -16.94 10.86
CA PRO A 29 18.98 -16.47 11.34
C PRO A 29 18.66 -15.04 10.89
N THR A 30 19.50 -14.43 10.06
CA THR A 30 19.44 -13.00 9.69
C THR A 30 18.81 -12.74 8.33
N VAL A 31 18.52 -13.79 7.55
CA VAL A 31 17.80 -13.62 6.28
C VAL A 31 16.34 -14.00 6.51
N GLU A 32 15.53 -13.00 6.81
CA GLU A 32 14.08 -13.14 6.78
C GLU A 32 13.65 -13.64 5.40
N SER A 33 12.82 -14.68 5.36
CA SER A 33 12.28 -15.23 4.11
C SER A 33 11.56 -14.12 3.33
N GLU A 34 11.81 -14.01 2.02
CA GLU A 34 11.04 -13.12 1.14
C GLU A 34 9.52 -13.37 1.24
N ASP A 35 9.12 -14.59 1.60
CA ASP A 35 7.72 -14.95 1.84
C ASP A 35 7.20 -14.41 3.18
N ALA A 36 8.05 -14.26 4.21
CA ALA A 36 7.70 -13.53 5.44
C ALA A 36 7.57 -12.02 5.19
N PHE A 37 8.34 -11.49 4.24
CA PHE A 37 8.25 -10.10 3.79
C PHE A 37 6.98 -9.84 2.97
N LYS A 38 6.58 -10.80 2.12
CA LYS A 38 5.34 -10.76 1.32
C LYS A 38 4.08 -11.02 2.15
N ASN A 39 4.21 -11.65 3.32
CA ASN A 39 3.12 -11.85 4.26
C ASN A 39 2.92 -10.66 5.22
N ARG A 40 3.64 -9.54 5.01
CA ARG A 40 3.25 -8.25 5.61
C ARG A 40 1.84 -7.93 5.12
N MET A 41 0.88 -8.11 6.02
CA MET A 41 -0.53 -7.77 5.92
C MET A 41 -0.78 -6.78 4.79
N GLU A 42 -1.49 -7.20 3.74
CA GLU A 42 -2.06 -6.27 2.78
C GLU A 42 -3.00 -5.34 3.57
N VAL A 43 -2.50 -4.16 3.97
CA VAL A 43 -3.27 -3.22 4.81
C VAL A 43 -4.35 -2.58 3.94
N LYS A 44 -5.53 -3.20 3.93
CA LYS A 44 -6.69 -2.69 3.20
C LYS A 44 -7.38 -1.59 3.99
N VAL A 45 -7.09 -0.34 3.62
CA VAL A 45 -7.94 0.79 4.00
C VAL A 45 -9.27 0.64 3.25
N LYS A 46 -10.36 0.48 3.99
CA LYS A 46 -11.70 0.33 3.41
C LYS A 46 -12.23 1.71 3.04
N ILE A 47 -12.33 1.98 1.75
CA ILE A 47 -12.98 3.19 1.24
C ILE A 47 -14.51 3.01 1.35
N PRO A 48 -15.25 3.95 1.98
CA PRO A 48 -16.72 3.93 2.03
C PRO A 48 -17.36 3.86 0.64
N GLU A 49 -18.47 3.14 0.51
CA GLU A 49 -19.17 2.96 -0.78
C GLU A 49 -19.62 4.30 -1.38
N GLU A 50 -19.93 5.28 -0.54
CA GLU A 50 -20.39 6.61 -0.93
C GLU A 50 -19.29 7.42 -1.66
N LEU A 51 -18.01 7.12 -1.38
CA LEU A 51 -16.87 7.80 -1.99
C LEU A 51 -16.37 7.11 -3.27
N LYS A 52 -16.80 5.87 -3.53
CA LYS A 52 -16.37 5.14 -4.72
C LYS A 52 -16.89 5.75 -6.03
N PRO A 53 -18.16 6.17 -6.15
CA PRO A 53 -18.63 6.89 -7.33
C PRO A 53 -17.81 8.15 -7.60
N TRP A 54 -17.46 8.88 -6.54
CA TRP A 54 -16.62 10.08 -6.63
C TRP A 54 -15.22 9.78 -7.15
N LEU A 55 -14.59 8.69 -6.70
CA LEU A 55 -13.28 8.26 -7.22
C LEU A 55 -13.34 7.87 -8.71
N VAL A 56 -14.43 7.24 -9.13
CA VAL A 56 -14.65 6.90 -10.54
C VAL A 56 -14.88 8.17 -11.37
N GLU A 57 -15.67 9.11 -10.86
CA GLU A 57 -15.92 10.40 -11.50
C GLU A 57 -14.65 11.24 -11.60
N ASP A 58 -13.86 11.34 -10.53
CA ASP A 58 -12.56 12.01 -10.52
C ASP A 58 -11.58 11.39 -11.54
N TRP A 59 -11.52 10.05 -11.62
CA TRP A 59 -10.74 9.36 -12.64
C TRP A 59 -11.23 9.70 -14.06
N ASP A 60 -12.54 9.71 -14.31
CA ASP A 60 -13.12 10.04 -15.62
C ASP A 60 -12.85 11.51 -16.01
N LEU A 61 -13.06 12.44 -15.07
CA LEU A 61 -12.81 13.87 -15.24
C LEU A 61 -11.38 14.15 -15.67
N VAL A 62 -10.40 13.52 -15.01
CA VAL A 62 -8.98 13.76 -15.31
C VAL A 62 -8.50 12.98 -16.52
N THR A 63 -8.80 11.68 -16.59
CA THR A 63 -8.18 10.82 -17.62
C THR A 63 -8.89 10.90 -18.96
N ARG A 64 -10.22 10.96 -18.94
CA ARG A 64 -11.07 10.90 -20.14
C ARG A 64 -11.56 12.28 -20.57
N GLN A 65 -11.98 13.14 -19.64
CA GLN A 65 -12.53 14.47 -19.96
C GLN A 65 -11.49 15.60 -20.02
N LYS A 66 -10.22 15.32 -19.68
CA LYS A 66 -9.11 16.29 -19.73
C LYS A 66 -9.35 17.54 -18.89
N GLN A 67 -10.05 17.39 -17.78
CA GLN A 67 -10.20 18.45 -16.79
C GLN A 67 -9.01 18.42 -15.83
N LEU A 68 -8.55 19.62 -15.42
CA LEU A 68 -7.39 19.74 -14.55
C LEU A 68 -7.76 20.05 -13.12
N PHE A 69 -7.02 19.45 -12.21
CA PHE A 69 -6.83 19.93 -10.85
C PHE A 69 -5.32 19.92 -10.52
N GLN A 70 -4.85 21.02 -9.93
CA GLN A 70 -3.47 21.27 -9.49
C GLN A 70 -2.95 20.15 -8.57
N LEU A 71 -1.74 19.56 -8.74
CA LEU A 71 -1.28 18.37 -7.94
C LEU A 71 0.24 18.03 -7.91
N PRO A 72 0.79 17.15 -7.00
CA PRO A 72 2.17 16.62 -6.95
C PRO A 72 2.36 15.12 -7.29
N THR A 73 3.59 14.77 -7.68
CA THR A 73 4.01 13.64 -8.54
C THR A 73 3.55 12.21 -8.26
N GLN A 74 3.14 11.85 -7.05
CA GLN A 74 2.70 10.48 -6.74
C GLN A 74 1.17 10.27 -6.79
N LEU A 75 0.40 11.37 -6.82
CA LEU A 75 -1.06 11.37 -6.94
C LEU A 75 -1.55 11.90 -8.29
N LEU A 76 -0.62 12.22 -9.19
CA LEU A 76 -0.84 12.78 -10.52
C LEU A 76 -1.20 11.70 -11.55
N TYR A 77 -2.25 11.96 -12.31
CA TYR A 77 -2.39 11.39 -13.65
C TYR A 77 -1.40 12.05 -14.61
N LYS A 78 -1.05 11.37 -15.71
CA LYS A 78 -0.05 11.87 -16.68
C LYS A 78 -0.34 13.30 -17.16
N PHE A 79 -1.63 13.64 -17.31
CA PHE A 79 -2.09 14.94 -17.81
C PHE A 79 -1.85 16.10 -16.82
N GLU A 80 -1.74 15.83 -15.52
CA GLU A 80 -1.58 16.86 -14.48
C GLU A 80 -0.09 17.22 -14.23
N ARG A 81 0.85 16.52 -14.87
CA ARG A 81 2.30 16.70 -14.65
C ARG A 81 2.85 18.08 -15.05
N PRO A 82 2.47 18.67 -16.20
CA PRO A 82 2.93 20.01 -16.56
C PRO A 82 2.49 21.07 -15.52
N GLN A 83 1.26 20.95 -15.02
CA GLN A 83 0.72 21.85 -13.99
C GLN A 83 1.50 21.76 -12.68
N TYR A 84 1.88 20.54 -12.26
CA TYR A 84 2.72 20.38 -11.07
C TYR A 84 4.04 21.14 -11.17
N ALA A 85 4.69 21.02 -12.32
CA ALA A 85 5.96 21.70 -12.57
C ALA A 85 5.79 23.23 -12.48
N GLU A 86 4.69 23.76 -13.02
CA GLU A 86 4.36 25.19 -12.91
C GLU A 86 4.12 25.62 -11.45
N ILE A 87 3.44 24.80 -10.64
CA ILE A 87 3.18 25.10 -9.22
C ILE A 87 4.45 25.11 -8.39
N LEU A 88 5.35 24.13 -8.60
CA LEU A 88 6.64 24.10 -7.90
C LEU A 88 7.50 25.32 -8.23
N LEU A 89 7.41 25.84 -9.45
CA LEU A 89 8.11 27.05 -9.86
C LEU A 89 7.46 28.32 -9.27
N ALA A 90 6.14 28.36 -9.22
CA ALA A 90 5.40 29.51 -8.69
C ALA A 90 5.46 29.61 -7.16
N HIS A 91 5.51 28.47 -6.47
CA HIS A 91 5.45 28.37 -5.01
C HIS A 91 6.45 27.32 -4.48
N PRO A 92 7.76 27.61 -4.52
CA PRO A 92 8.80 26.64 -4.15
C PRO A 92 8.76 26.22 -2.67
N ASP A 93 8.36 27.14 -1.79
CA ASP A 93 8.36 26.92 -0.34
C ASP A 93 6.99 26.52 0.23
N ALA A 94 5.94 26.50 -0.61
CA ALA A 94 4.59 26.17 -0.16
C ALA A 94 4.43 24.64 -0.05
N PRO A 95 4.01 24.11 1.11
CA PRO A 95 3.70 22.70 1.22
C PRO A 95 2.48 22.37 0.36
N MET A 96 2.51 21.20 -0.28
CA MET A 96 1.45 20.74 -1.17
C MET A 96 0.08 20.62 -0.49
N SER A 97 0.04 20.44 0.83
CA SER A 97 -1.20 20.45 1.62
C SER A 97 -1.92 21.80 1.64
N GLN A 98 -1.23 22.91 1.36
CA GLN A 98 -1.84 24.24 1.23
C GLN A 98 -2.33 24.54 -0.19
N VAL A 99 -1.81 23.80 -1.17
CA VAL A 99 -2.17 23.97 -2.58
C VAL A 99 -3.37 23.08 -2.95
N TYR A 100 -3.49 21.90 -2.34
CA TYR A 100 -4.45 20.88 -2.75
C TYR A 100 -5.59 20.65 -1.77
N GLY A 101 -6.80 20.52 -2.33
CA GLY A 101 -8.03 20.30 -1.57
C GLY A 101 -8.40 18.84 -1.33
N ALA A 102 -9.64 18.63 -0.89
CA ALA A 102 -10.19 17.34 -0.47
C ALA A 102 -10.10 16.20 -1.52
N PRO A 103 -10.28 16.41 -2.84
CA PRO A 103 -10.15 15.32 -3.83
C PRO A 103 -8.80 14.60 -3.74
N HIS A 104 -7.72 15.34 -3.53
CA HIS A 104 -6.35 14.81 -3.49
C HIS A 104 -6.03 14.11 -2.20
N LEU A 105 -6.57 14.65 -1.11
CA LEU A 105 -6.54 13.97 0.17
C LEU A 105 -7.25 12.61 0.06
N LEU A 106 -8.38 12.51 -0.65
CA LEU A 106 -9.05 11.23 -0.88
C LEU A 106 -8.19 10.26 -1.71
N ARG A 107 -7.49 10.74 -2.76
CA ARG A 107 -6.54 9.92 -3.53
C ARG A 107 -5.40 9.36 -2.65
N LEU A 108 -4.95 10.13 -1.64
CA LEU A 108 -3.95 9.64 -0.68
C LEU A 108 -4.45 8.40 0.07
N PHE A 109 -5.72 8.35 0.49
CA PHE A 109 -6.28 7.19 1.18
C PHE A 109 -6.30 5.91 0.33
N VAL A 110 -6.35 6.04 -1.00
CA VAL A 110 -6.24 4.90 -1.93
C VAL A 110 -4.81 4.35 -1.96
N ARG A 111 -3.79 5.20 -1.78
CA ARG A 111 -2.37 4.81 -1.82
C ARG A 111 -1.80 4.44 -0.45
N ILE A 112 -2.31 5.05 0.62
CA ILE A 112 -1.73 4.89 1.96
C ILE A 112 -1.78 3.45 2.47
N GLY A 113 -2.79 2.66 2.09
CA GLY A 113 -2.84 1.24 2.44
C GLY A 113 -1.61 0.46 1.98
N ALA A 114 -1.12 0.72 0.77
CA ALA A 114 0.12 0.11 0.28
C ALA A 114 1.36 0.65 0.99
N MET A 115 1.38 1.94 1.36
CA MET A 115 2.50 2.54 2.08
C MET A 115 2.62 2.03 3.52
N LEU A 116 1.50 1.76 4.19
CA LEU A 116 1.49 1.23 5.57
C LEU A 116 2.13 -0.16 5.68
N ALA A 117 2.16 -0.95 4.60
CA ALA A 117 2.85 -2.23 4.58
C ALA A 117 4.38 -2.10 4.71
N TYR A 118 4.94 -0.94 4.35
CA TYR A 118 6.38 -0.66 4.45
C TYR A 118 6.75 0.05 5.75
N THR A 119 5.77 0.52 6.54
CA THR A 119 6.00 1.21 7.80
C THR A 119 6.08 0.20 8.95
N PRO A 120 7.14 0.23 9.79
CA PRO A 120 7.26 -0.68 10.93
C PRO A 120 6.32 -0.24 12.06
N LEU A 121 5.06 -0.67 11.99
CA LEU A 121 4.05 -0.47 13.03
C LEU A 121 3.71 -1.81 13.69
N ASP A 122 3.53 -1.80 15.01
CA ASP A 122 2.97 -2.96 15.73
C ASP A 122 1.46 -3.06 15.49
N GLU A 123 0.90 -4.25 15.70
CA GLU A 123 -0.50 -4.55 15.41
C GLU A 123 -1.49 -3.62 16.12
N LYS A 124 -1.19 -3.21 17.36
CA LYS A 124 -2.08 -2.34 18.15
C LYS A 124 -2.08 -0.92 17.59
N SER A 125 -0.90 -0.38 17.29
CA SER A 125 -0.77 0.95 16.66
C SER A 125 -1.38 0.97 15.26
N LEU A 126 -1.19 -0.11 14.48
CA LEU A 126 -1.79 -0.23 13.15
C LEU A 126 -3.33 -0.28 13.22
N ALA A 127 -3.90 -1.05 14.15
CA ALA A 127 -5.34 -1.12 14.35
C ALA A 127 -5.92 0.24 14.77
N LEU A 128 -5.26 0.94 15.70
CA LEU A 128 -5.67 2.27 16.13
C LEU A 128 -5.61 3.29 14.99
N LEU A 129 -4.51 3.29 14.23
CA LEU A 129 -4.34 4.15 13.06
C LEU A 129 -5.43 3.90 12.01
N LEU A 130 -5.71 2.63 11.69
CA LEU A 130 -6.79 2.27 10.77
C LEU A 130 -8.16 2.76 11.25
N GLY A 131 -8.42 2.70 12.56
CA GLY A 131 -9.62 3.28 13.17
C GLY A 131 -9.76 4.78 12.86
N TYR A 132 -8.70 5.55 13.12
CA TYR A 132 -8.70 6.99 12.81
C TYR A 132 -8.83 7.27 11.31
N LEU A 133 -8.15 6.51 10.44
CA LEU A 133 -8.26 6.67 8.99
C LEU A 133 -9.70 6.40 8.50
N HIS A 134 -10.35 5.35 9.03
CA HIS A 134 -11.74 5.04 8.66
C HIS A 134 -12.73 6.07 9.20
N ASP A 135 -12.54 6.58 10.42
CA ASP A 135 -13.39 7.64 10.95
C ASP A 135 -13.25 8.95 10.17
N PHE A 136 -12.04 9.27 9.73
CA PHE A 136 -11.82 10.40 8.84
C PHE A 136 -12.48 10.20 7.47
N LEU A 137 -12.38 9.00 6.89
CA LEU A 137 -13.08 8.67 5.64
C LEU A 137 -14.61 8.77 5.79
N LYS A 138 -15.18 8.37 6.94
CA LYS A 138 -16.60 8.59 7.24
C LYS A 138 -16.94 10.07 7.31
N TYR A 139 -16.07 10.90 7.87
CA TYR A 139 -16.25 12.36 7.89
C TYR A 139 -16.27 12.91 6.46
N LEU A 140 -15.33 12.50 5.59
CA LEU A 140 -15.32 12.91 4.18
C LEU A 140 -16.61 12.48 3.47
N ALA A 141 -17.07 11.23 3.69
CA ALA A 141 -18.31 10.72 3.10
C ALA A 141 -19.54 11.54 3.53
N LYS A 142 -19.65 11.88 4.82
CA LYS A 142 -20.77 12.69 5.35
C LYS A 142 -20.81 14.11 4.79
N ASN A 143 -19.65 14.66 4.43
CA ASN A 143 -19.51 16.02 3.91
C ASN A 143 -19.19 16.03 2.40
N ALA A 144 -19.44 14.92 1.70
CA ALA A 144 -18.99 14.76 0.33
C ALA A 144 -19.55 15.84 -0.61
N ALA A 145 -20.80 16.24 -0.41
CA ALA A 145 -21.47 17.25 -1.23
C ALA A 145 -20.84 18.65 -1.13
N SER A 146 -20.17 18.99 -0.02
CA SER A 146 -19.49 20.28 0.16
C SER A 146 -17.99 20.21 -0.11
N LEU A 147 -17.37 19.04 0.10
CA LEU A 147 -15.93 18.85 -0.06
C LEU A 147 -15.52 18.47 -1.48
N PHE A 148 -16.41 17.84 -2.24
CA PHE A 148 -16.14 17.39 -3.58
C PHE A 148 -17.17 17.99 -4.52
N THR A 149 -16.73 18.90 -5.41
CA THR A 149 -17.61 19.53 -6.38
C THR A 149 -16.92 19.63 -7.73
N ALA A 150 -17.64 19.26 -8.80
CA ALA A 150 -17.14 19.35 -10.17
C ALA A 150 -16.83 20.80 -10.60
N SER A 151 -17.40 21.80 -9.91
CA SER A 151 -17.10 23.22 -10.14
C SER A 151 -15.66 23.61 -9.85
N ASP A 152 -14.95 22.82 -9.06
CA ASP A 152 -13.55 23.08 -8.73
C ASP A 152 -12.60 22.64 -9.87
N TYR A 153 -13.13 21.89 -10.84
CA TYR A 153 -12.39 21.46 -12.03
C TYR A 153 -12.58 22.49 -13.14
N LYS A 154 -11.48 22.77 -13.85
CA LYS A 154 -11.49 23.67 -15.01
C LYS A 154 -11.03 22.90 -16.25
N VAL A 155 -11.70 23.20 -17.36
CA VAL A 155 -11.27 22.69 -18.68
C VAL A 155 -9.89 23.23 -18.99
N ALA A 156 -8.96 22.33 -19.29
CA ALA A 156 -7.60 22.69 -19.64
C ALA A 156 -7.57 23.48 -20.94
N SER A 157 -6.76 24.54 -21.00
CA SER A 157 -6.60 25.33 -22.22
C SER A 157 -5.95 24.51 -23.35
N ALA A 158 -6.12 24.94 -24.60
CA ALA A 158 -5.46 24.29 -25.74
C ALA A 158 -3.93 24.39 -25.69
N GLU A 159 -3.39 25.42 -25.01
CA GLU A 159 -1.95 25.53 -24.74
C GLU A 159 -1.49 24.46 -23.75
N TYR A 160 -2.27 24.25 -22.68
CA TYR A 160 -1.97 23.20 -21.71
C TYR A 160 -1.98 21.80 -22.35
N HIS A 161 -2.97 21.53 -23.20
CA HIS A 161 -3.05 20.26 -23.93
C HIS A 161 -1.78 19.98 -24.76
N ARG A 162 -1.18 21.00 -25.36
CA ARG A 162 0.07 20.87 -26.12
C ARG A 162 1.28 20.57 -25.23
N LYS A 163 1.30 21.06 -23.98
CA LYS A 163 2.34 20.77 -22.99
C LYS A 163 2.19 19.39 -22.34
N ALA A 164 0.98 18.83 -22.35
CA ALA A 164 0.63 17.56 -21.69
C ALA A 164 0.65 16.34 -22.62
N LEU A 165 0.86 16.55 -23.93
CA LEU A 165 1.15 15.53 -24.95
C LEU A 165 2.64 15.16 -24.92
#